data_AF-Q12ZR8-F1
#
_entry.id   AF-Q12ZR8-F1
#
_cell.length_a   1.000
_cell.length_b   1.000
_cell.length_c   1.000
_cell.angle_alpha   90.00
_cell.angle_beta   90.00
_cell.angle_gamma   90.00
#
_symmetry.space_group_name_H-M   'P 1'
#
loop_
_entity.id
_entity.type
_entity.pdbx_description
1 polymer ?
#
loop_
_entity_poly.entity_id
_entity_poly.type
_entity_poly.pdbx_seq_one_letter_code
_entity_poly.pdbx_strand_id
1 'polypeptide(L)'
;MQIIAAKTQVGNSWMAWIPILNLILMCRIGNTSTLALLGLLIPLINLFIFAYIWGEIAFATNRSRWYGLLIIVPGINVILPGYLAFTD
;
A
#
# COMPACT_ATOMS: atom_id res chain seq x y z
N MET A 1 -5.73 4.93 -3.30
CA MET A 1 -5.52 3.58 -3.86
C MET A 1 -6.04 3.42 -5.28
N GLN A 2 -7.24 3.89 -5.63
CA GLN A 2 -7.77 3.79 -7.02
C GLN A 2 -6.82 4.39 -8.08
N ILE A 3 -6.31 5.60 -7.84
CA ILE A 3 -5.38 6.29 -8.75
C ILE A 3 -4.06 5.51 -8.89
N ILE A 4 -3.51 5.04 -7.76
CA ILE A 4 -2.29 4.22 -7.75
C ILE A 4 -2.51 2.94 -8.57
N ALA A 5 -3.64 2.25 -8.37
CA ALA A 5 -3.97 1.03 -9.14
C ALA A 5 -4.03 1.31 -10.66
N ALA A 6 -4.61 2.44 -11.06
CA ALA A 6 -4.63 2.86 -12.47
C ALA A 6 -3.22 3.18 -12.99
N LYS A 7 -2.38 3.87 -12.20
CA LYS A 7 -0.98 4.15 -12.56
C LYS A 7 -0.16 2.88 -12.73
N THR A 8 -0.33 1.90 -11.84
CA THR A 8 0.38 0.62 -11.90
C THR A 8 -0.28 -0.41 -12.82
N GLN A 9 -1.30 -0.02 -13.59
CA GLN A 9 -2.07 -0.89 -14.50
C GLN A 9 -2.64 -2.15 -13.81
N VAL A 10 -2.90 -2.07 -12.51
CA VAL A 10 -3.54 -3.14 -11.74
C VAL A 10 -5.05 -2.99 -11.84
N GLY A 11 -5.70 -4.01 -12.40
CA GLY A 11 -7.15 -4.05 -12.56
C GLY A 11 -7.92 -3.98 -11.24
N ASN A 12 -9.24 -3.81 -11.34
CA ASN A 12 -10.18 -3.75 -10.22
C ASN A 12 -9.96 -2.57 -9.27
N SER A 13 -9.64 -1.38 -9.79
CA SER A 13 -9.40 -0.17 -8.98
C SER A 13 -10.61 0.22 -8.09
N TRP A 14 -11.82 -0.23 -8.42
CA TRP A 14 -13.03 -0.08 -7.60
C TRP A 14 -12.90 -0.76 -6.22
N MET A 15 -12.04 -1.78 -6.09
CA MET A 15 -11.77 -2.47 -4.83
C MET A 15 -11.23 -1.52 -3.75
N ALA A 16 -10.69 -0.35 -4.16
CA ALA A 16 -10.21 0.67 -3.23
C ALA A 16 -11.31 1.22 -2.28
N TRP A 17 -12.58 1.09 -2.64
CA TRP A 17 -13.71 1.62 -1.87
C TRP A 17 -14.22 0.67 -0.79
N ILE A 18 -13.88 -0.62 -0.87
CA ILE A 18 -14.27 -1.62 0.13
C ILE A 18 -13.05 -1.92 1.02
N PRO A 19 -13.09 -1.69 2.35
CA PRO A 19 -11.91 -1.76 3.21
C PRO A 19 -11.10 -3.05 3.10
N ILE A 20 -11.77 -4.22 3.11
CA ILE A 20 -11.11 -5.52 3.01
C ILE A 20 -10.53 -5.73 1.61
N LEU A 21 -11.26 -5.36 0.56
CA LEU A 21 -10.77 -5.47 -0.81
C LEU A 21 -9.63 -4.50 -1.10
N ASN A 22 -9.60 -3.35 -0.42
CA ASN A 22 -8.53 -2.38 -0.54
C ASN A 22 -7.20 -2.95 -0.05
N LEU A 23 -7.20 -3.76 1.02
CA LEU A 23 -6.01 -4.48 1.49
C LEU A 23 -5.51 -5.50 0.45
N ILE A 24 -6.43 -6.23 -0.19
CA ILE A 24 -6.08 -7.16 -1.27
C ILE A 24 -5.51 -6.39 -2.47
N LEU A 25 -6.11 -5.24 -2.81
CA LEU A 25 -5.65 -4.37 -3.89
C LEU A 25 -4.23 -3.85 -3.60
N MET A 26 -3.94 -3.47 -2.35
CA MET A 26 -2.59 -3.07 -1.92
C MET A 26 -1.57 -4.19 -2.15
N CYS A 27 -1.91 -5.44 -1.80
CA CYS A 27 -1.05 -6.58 -2.08
C CYS A 27 -0.82 -6.81 -3.58
N ARG A 28 -1.88 -6.67 -4.40
CA ARG A 28 -1.76 -6.78 -5.87
C ARG A 28 -0.85 -5.72 -6.48
N ILE A 29 -0.97 -4.48 -6.01
CA ILE A 29 -0.12 -3.36 -6.46
C ILE A 29 1.34 -3.58 -6.07
N GLY A 30 1.60 -3.95 -4.82
CA GLY A 30 2.94 -4.24 -4.35
C GLY A 30 3.48 -5.62 -4.76
N ASN A 31 2.73 -6.40 -5.56
CA ASN A 31 3.07 -7.79 -5.88
C ASN A 31 3.46 -8.64 -4.64
N THR A 32 2.77 -8.42 -3.51
CA THR A 32 3.00 -9.13 -2.25
C THR A 32 1.95 -10.21 -2.02
N SER A 33 2.30 -11.22 -1.23
CA SER A 33 1.37 -12.29 -0.87
C SER A 33 0.19 -11.75 -0.08
N THR A 34 -1.05 -12.10 -0.47
CA THR A 34 -2.25 -11.80 0.31
C THR A 34 -2.23 -12.46 1.70
N LEU A 35 -1.40 -13.47 1.90
CA LEU A 35 -1.17 -14.08 3.21
C LEU A 35 -0.50 -13.11 4.19
N ALA A 36 0.24 -12.12 3.69
CA ALA A 36 0.81 -11.06 4.52
C ALA A 36 -0.28 -10.28 5.28
N LEU A 37 -1.50 -10.21 4.75
CA LEU A 37 -2.63 -9.55 5.42
C LEU A 37 -3.02 -10.21 6.75
N LEU A 38 -2.73 -11.51 6.95
CA LEU A 38 -2.93 -12.16 8.25
C LEU A 38 -2.02 -11.57 9.32
N GLY A 39 -0.83 -11.10 8.94
CA GLY A 39 0.09 -10.40 9.83
C GLY A 39 -0.45 -9.05 10.32
N LEU A 40 -1.43 -8.45 9.63
CA LEU A 40 -2.10 -7.22 10.09
C LEU A 40 -3.01 -7.45 11.31
N LEU A 41 -3.40 -8.70 11.57
CA LEU A 41 -4.22 -9.06 12.73
C LEU A 41 -3.40 -9.18 14.01
N ILE A 42 -2.08 -9.31 13.91
CA ILE A 42 -1.19 -9.44 15.06
C ILE A 42 -0.66 -8.05 15.44
N PRO A 43 -0.93 -7.57 16.67
CA PRO A 43 -0.40 -6.30 17.14
C PRO A 43 1.13 -6.24 17.04
N LEU A 44 1.68 -5.04 16.80
CA LEU A 44 3.12 -4.77 16.58
C LEU A 44 3.68 -5.33 15.27
N ILE A 45 3.36 -6.58 14.91
CA ILE A 45 3.73 -7.17 13.60
C ILE A 45 3.02 -6.42 12.47
N ASN A 46 1.78 -6.01 12.70
CA ASN A 46 0.99 -5.24 11.74
C ASN A 46 1.72 -3.98 11.24
N LEU A 47 2.48 -3.28 12.08
CA LEU A 47 3.23 -2.09 11.69
C LEU A 47 4.32 -2.42 10.65
N PHE A 48 5.08 -3.48 10.88
CA PHE A 48 6.14 -3.92 9.96
C PHE A 48 5.56 -4.43 8.64
N ILE A 49 4.49 -5.21 8.71
CA ILE A 49 3.80 -5.71 7.51
C ILE A 49 3.20 -4.55 6.70
N PHE A 50 2.59 -3.58 7.37
CA PHE A 50 2.00 -2.43 6.70
C PHE A 50 3.09 -1.56 6.05
N ALA A 51 4.22 -1.34 6.73
CA ALA A 51 5.36 -0.64 6.16
C ALA A 51 5.96 -1.40 4.95
N TYR A 52 6.06 -2.72 5.03
CA TYR A 52 6.52 -3.57 3.92
C TYR A 52 5.60 -3.46 2.70
N ILE A 53 4.28 -3.62 2.87
CA ILE A 53 3.31 -3.51 1.78
C ILE A 53 3.38 -2.12 1.13
N TRP A 54 3.46 -1.06 1.92
CA TRP A 54 3.62 0.30 1.39
C TRP A 54 4.95 0.54 0.69
N GLY A 55 6.03 -0.09 1.16
CA GLY A 55 7.34 -0.04 0.50
C GLY A 55 7.32 -0.68 -0.88
N GLU A 56 6.63 -1.82 -1.03
CA GLU A 56 6.45 -2.47 -2.33
C GLU A 56 5.49 -1.69 -3.25
N ILE A 57 4.44 -1.05 -2.71
CA ILE A 57 3.61 -0.13 -3.49
C ILE A 57 4.46 1.06 -4.01
N ALA A 58 5.31 1.63 -3.15
CA ALA A 58 6.21 2.71 -3.55
C ALA A 58 7.15 2.25 -4.68
N PHE A 59 7.71 1.05 -4.56
CA PHE A 59 8.54 0.45 -5.60
C PHE A 59 7.78 0.24 -6.92
N ALA A 60 6.53 -0.24 -6.87
CA ALA A 60 5.66 -0.38 -8.02
C ALA A 60 5.33 0.97 -8.70
N THR A 61 5.40 2.08 -7.96
CA THR A 61 5.30 3.45 -8.48
C THR A 61 6.65 4.09 -8.83
N ASN A 62 7.71 3.31 -9.04
CA ASN A 62 9.08 3.78 -9.33
C ASN A 62 9.70 4.67 -8.24
N ARG A 63 9.35 4.45 -6.97
CA ARG A 63 9.92 5.15 -5.80
C ARG A 63 10.73 4.20 -4.92
N SER A 64 11.48 4.78 -3.99
CA SER A 64 12.28 4.04 -3.02
C SER A 64 11.39 3.22 -2.05
N ARG A 65 11.78 1.97 -1.73
CA ARG A 65 11.06 1.16 -0.73
C ARG A 65 11.01 1.81 0.65
N TRP A 66 11.95 2.70 0.96
CA TRP A 66 12.02 3.45 2.22
C TRP A 66 10.79 4.35 2.46
N TYR A 67 10.05 4.73 1.40
CA TYR A 67 8.78 5.44 1.56
C TYR A 67 7.75 4.61 2.36
N GLY A 68 7.85 3.27 2.36
CA GLY A 68 7.00 2.42 3.20
C GLY A 68 7.18 2.62 4.71
N LEU A 69 8.40 2.96 5.14
CA LEU A 69 8.69 3.21 6.56
C LEU A 69 8.00 4.48 7.09
N LEU A 70 7.78 5.45 6.19
CA LEU A 70 7.11 6.70 6.53
C LEU A 70 5.65 6.50 6.96
N ILE A 71 5.04 5.37 6.59
CA ILE A 71 3.67 5.06 6.98
C ILE A 71 3.51 4.83 8.49
N ILE A 72 4.60 4.48 9.18
CA ILE A 72 4.62 4.23 10.63
C ILE A 72 4.40 5.54 11.40
N VAL A 73 4.82 6.67 10.82
CA VAL A 73 4.67 7.99 11.42
C VAL A 73 3.22 8.47 11.26
N PRO A 74 2.48 8.69 12.37
CA PRO A 74 1.12 9.22 12.30
C PRO A 74 1.09 10.56 11.56
N GLY A 75 0.10 10.76 10.69
CA GLY A 75 -0.04 11.96 9.86
C GLY A 75 0.59 11.83 8.48
N ILE A 76 1.76 11.20 8.36
CA ILE A 76 2.38 10.94 7.04
C ILE A 76 1.62 9.83 6.29
N ASN A 77 1.02 8.90 7.02
CA ASN A 77 0.18 7.83 6.45
C ASN A 77 -0.99 8.31 5.58
N VAL A 78 -1.48 9.54 5.75
CA VAL A 78 -2.52 10.15 4.88
C VAL A 78 -1.90 10.87 3.67
N ILE A 79 -0.72 11.46 3.86
CA ILE A 79 -0.03 12.24 2.82
C ILE A 79 0.63 11.32 1.80
N LEU A 80 1.28 10.23 2.24
CA LEU A 80 2.02 9.33 1.37
C LEU A 80 1.17 8.72 0.23
N PRO A 81 -0.05 8.21 0.48
CA PRO A 81 -0.93 7.74 -0.60
C PRO A 81 -1.19 8.82 -1.65
N GLY A 82 -1.36 10.09 -1.23
CA GLY A 82 -1.55 11.22 -2.14
C GLY A 82 -0.29 11.52 -2.94
N TYR A 83 0.86 11.57 -2.27
CA TYR A 83 2.16 11.78 -2.90
C TYR A 83 2.45 10.72 -3.98
N LEU A 84 2.28 9.44 -3.67
CA LEU A 84 2.47 8.34 -4.62
C LEU A 84 1.40 8.32 -5.72
N ALA A 85 0.18 8.80 -5.44
CA ALA A 85 -0.90 8.85 -6.42
C ALA A 85 -0.74 9.99 -7.44
N PHE A 86 -0.26 11.16 -7.03
CA PHE A 86 -0.27 12.37 -7.88
C PHE A 86 1.09 12.76 -8.42
N THR A 87 2.19 12.25 -7.86
CA THR A 87 3.55 12.53 -8.34
C THR A 87 4.00 11.42 -9.27
N ASP A 88 4.67 11.78 -10.37
CA ASP A 88 5.26 10.85 -11.34
C ASP A 88 6.75 10.60 -11.07
#